data_AF-A0A7S2HBP8-F1
#
_entry.id   AF-A0A7S2HBP8-F1
#
_cell.length_a   1.000
_cell.length_b   1.000
_cell.length_c   1.000
_cell.angle_alpha   90.00
_cell.angle_beta   90.00
_cell.angle_gamma   90.00
#
_symmetry.space_group_name_H-M   'P 1'
#
loop_
_entity.id
_entity.type
_entity.pdbx_description
1 polymer ?
#
loop_
_entity_poly.entity_id
_entity_poly.type
_entity_poly.pdbx_seq_one_letter_code
_entity_poly.pdbx_strand_id
1 'polypeptide(L)'
;SRPPSAQRPGLPSAEPVAGAMSLAAGATILGAVGHLANLGQFVEIGQGHAYQREQMAWARRAYCLDSRALRIDLLNAVKEDVRDHHQTYAGRIDTLLLVHTLLLTFALATLQYSDQFVPSSHCSDCEERMHPWLVIAWVYSVSAILILPFWSMVMLIWSKLQLDRWLETSLGRLNLELRGSLSAMPGCSEPSDALPPG
;
A
#
# COMPACT_ATOMS: atom_id res chain seq x y z
N SER A 1 12.08 -14.48 10.97
CA SER A 1 13.27 -13.63 11.18
C SER A 1 13.04 -12.77 12.41
N ARG A 2 13.69 -13.13 13.52
CA ARG A 2 13.46 -12.55 14.86
C ARG A 2 14.66 -11.65 15.18
N PRO A 3 14.47 -10.40 15.64
CA PRO A 3 15.62 -9.54 15.96
C PRO A 3 16.30 -9.98 17.27
N PRO A 4 17.60 -9.70 17.42
CA PRO A 4 18.41 -10.17 18.54
C PRO A 4 18.09 -9.41 19.83
N SER A 5 17.88 -10.18 20.89
CA SER A 5 17.72 -9.72 22.28
C SER A 5 19.03 -9.09 22.78
N ALA A 6 18.97 -7.80 23.10
CA ALA A 6 20.06 -7.05 23.70
C ALA A 6 20.34 -7.54 25.13
N GLN A 7 21.58 -7.99 25.32
CA GLN A 7 22.16 -8.47 26.56
C GLN A 7 22.47 -7.27 27.48
N ARG A 8 21.82 -7.18 28.64
CA ARG A 8 22.13 -6.19 29.68
C ARG A 8 23.45 -6.57 30.39
N PRO A 9 24.42 -5.65 30.53
CA PRO A 9 25.61 -5.89 31.33
C PRO A 9 25.29 -5.90 32.83
N GLY A 10 25.93 -6.82 33.55
CA GLY A 10 25.71 -7.12 34.96
C GLY A 10 26.08 -5.98 35.91
N LEU A 11 25.30 -5.87 36.99
CA LEU A 11 25.64 -5.07 38.16
C LEU A 11 26.68 -5.82 39.01
N PRO A 12 27.71 -5.14 39.54
CA PRO A 12 28.60 -5.71 40.53
C PRO A 12 27.90 -5.87 41.88
N SER A 13 28.02 -7.07 42.45
CA SER A 13 27.65 -7.40 43.82
C SER A 13 28.64 -6.74 44.79
N ALA A 14 28.15 -5.83 45.64
CA ALA A 14 28.91 -5.29 46.75
C ALA A 14 28.65 -6.13 48.01
N GLU A 15 29.73 -6.64 48.61
CA GLU A 15 29.75 -7.34 49.89
C GLU A 15 29.47 -6.38 51.07
N PRO A 16 28.84 -6.85 52.16
CA PRO A 16 28.72 -6.08 53.39
C PRO A 16 29.93 -6.35 54.31
N VAL A 17 30.79 -5.35 54.48
CA VAL A 17 31.81 -5.35 55.54
C VAL A 17 31.18 -4.93 56.86
N ALA A 18 31.17 -5.86 57.80
CA ALA A 18 30.85 -5.66 59.20
C ALA A 18 31.91 -4.77 59.88
N GLY A 19 31.46 -3.70 60.53
CA GLY A 19 32.30 -2.84 61.35
C GLY A 19 31.44 -2.10 62.36
N ALA A 20 31.41 -2.62 63.59
CA ALA A 20 30.59 -2.15 64.68
C ALA A 20 31.24 -0.98 65.44
N MET A 21 30.39 -0.17 66.07
CA MET A 21 30.62 0.66 67.27
C MET A 21 31.52 1.91 67.16
N SER A 22 30.86 3.05 66.93
CA SER A 22 31.19 4.30 67.64
C SER A 22 29.90 5.11 67.85
N LEU A 23 29.21 4.80 68.95
CA LEU A 23 27.98 5.43 69.43
C LEU A 23 28.36 6.49 70.46
N ALA A 24 28.06 7.77 70.17
CA ALA A 24 27.49 8.76 71.10
C ALA A 24 27.88 10.22 70.82
N ALA A 25 28.93 10.51 70.05
CA ALA A 25 29.35 11.90 69.77
C ALA A 25 28.94 12.45 68.38
N GLY A 26 28.41 11.61 67.48
CA GLY A 26 28.06 11.98 66.10
C GLY A 26 26.59 12.39 65.86
N ALA A 27 25.73 12.35 66.89
CA ALA A 27 24.29 12.55 66.72
C ALA A 27 23.89 13.98 66.32
N THR A 28 24.69 14.98 66.66
CA THR A 28 24.44 16.39 66.29
C THR A 28 24.97 16.75 64.90
N ILE A 29 26.01 16.06 64.41
CA ILE A 29 26.52 16.24 63.04
C ILE A 29 25.63 15.50 62.02
N LEU A 30 25.06 14.34 62.38
CA LEU A 30 24.07 13.64 61.54
C LEU A 30 22.76 14.44 61.32
N GLY A 31 22.33 15.24 62.30
CA GLY A 31 21.14 16.09 62.17
C GLY A 31 21.32 17.22 61.13
N ALA A 32 22.51 17.82 61.06
CA ALA A 32 22.82 18.83 60.03
C ALA A 32 22.98 18.21 58.63
N VAL A 33 23.51 16.99 58.53
CA VAL A 33 23.58 16.23 57.26
C VAL A 33 22.19 15.84 56.76
N GLY A 34 21.22 15.59 57.65
CA GLY A 34 19.83 15.34 57.28
C GLY A 34 19.14 16.52 56.57
N HIS A 35 19.49 17.76 56.91
CA HIS A 35 18.99 18.94 56.20
C HIS A 35 19.68 19.17 54.84
N LEU A 36 20.96 18.81 54.71
CA LEU A 36 21.67 18.79 53.41
C LEU A 36 21.17 17.68 52.49
N ALA A 37 20.80 16.52 53.03
CA ALA A 37 20.18 15.44 52.27
C ALA A 37 18.82 15.86 51.66
N ASN A 38 18.07 16.69 52.38
CA ASN A 38 16.78 17.21 51.91
C ASN A 38 16.96 18.22 50.76
N LEU A 39 18.04 19.04 50.77
CA LEU A 39 18.39 19.92 49.66
C LEU A 39 18.83 19.15 48.40
N GLY A 40 19.53 18.03 48.57
CA GLY A 40 19.88 17.13 47.46
C GLY A 40 18.64 16.62 46.73
N GLN A 41 17.58 16.27 47.48
CA GLN A 41 16.32 15.79 46.93
C GLN A 41 15.59 16.86 46.09
N PHE A 42 15.65 18.14 46.47
CA PHE A 42 15.08 19.24 45.68
C PHE A 42 15.85 19.48 44.37
N VAL A 43 17.19 19.39 44.40
CA VAL A 43 18.02 19.53 43.19
C VAL A 43 17.75 18.36 42.22
N GLU A 44 17.60 17.15 42.74
CA GLU A 44 17.32 15.94 41.95
C GLU A 44 15.92 16.00 41.30
N ILE A 45 14.91 16.50 42.03
CA ILE A 45 13.55 16.73 41.50
C ILE A 45 13.57 17.80 40.39
N GLY A 46 14.37 18.86 40.55
CA GLY A 46 14.51 19.93 39.56
C GLY A 46 15.14 19.44 38.24
N GLN A 47 16.22 18.66 38.34
CA GLN A 47 16.87 18.05 37.18
C GLN A 47 15.95 17.06 36.46
N GLY A 48 15.20 16.25 37.21
CA GLY A 48 14.19 15.35 36.66
C GLY A 48 13.12 16.09 35.85
N HIS A 49 12.66 17.24 36.33
CA HIS A 49 11.64 18.02 35.62
C HIS A 49 12.14 18.65 34.31
N ALA A 50 13.36 19.20 34.31
CA ALA A 50 13.99 19.72 33.10
C ALA A 50 14.20 18.63 32.05
N TYR A 51 14.74 17.49 32.47
CA TYR A 51 14.98 16.35 31.60
C TYR A 51 13.67 15.77 31.02
N GLN A 52 12.61 15.69 31.83
CA GLN A 52 11.31 15.22 31.36
C GLN A 52 10.71 16.13 30.28
N ARG A 53 10.88 17.46 30.39
CA ARG A 53 10.42 18.40 29.34
C ARG A 53 11.15 18.18 28.03
N GLU A 54 12.47 18.01 28.08
CA GLU A 54 13.25 17.71 26.89
C GLU A 54 12.83 16.38 26.26
N GLN A 55 12.67 15.33 27.07
CA GLN A 55 12.19 14.04 26.57
C GLN A 55 10.81 14.14 25.92
N MET A 56 9.89 14.92 26.50
CA MET A 56 8.57 15.15 25.89
C MET A 56 8.68 15.89 24.55
N ALA A 57 9.60 16.86 24.43
CA ALA A 57 9.85 17.55 23.17
C ALA A 57 10.43 16.60 22.09
N TRP A 58 11.40 15.76 22.46
CA TRP A 58 11.97 14.75 21.55
C TRP A 58 10.96 13.69 21.14
N ALA A 59 10.14 13.21 22.08
CA ALA A 59 9.09 12.23 21.81
C ALA A 59 8.04 12.77 20.82
N ARG A 60 7.63 14.03 20.93
CA ARG A 60 6.72 14.66 19.97
C ARG A 60 7.31 14.71 18.56
N ARG A 61 8.57 15.13 18.43
CA ARG A 61 9.26 15.17 17.12
C ARG A 61 9.37 13.78 16.51
N ALA A 62 9.73 12.78 17.32
CA ALA A 62 9.82 11.40 16.89
C ALA A 62 8.46 10.87 16.39
N TYR A 63 7.37 11.14 17.11
CA TYR A 63 6.02 10.76 16.70
C TYR A 63 5.59 11.39 15.37
N CYS A 64 5.91 12.67 15.15
CA CYS A 64 5.62 13.34 13.88
C CYS A 64 6.40 12.73 12.70
N LEU A 65 7.65 12.33 12.91
CA LEU A 65 8.43 11.64 11.88
C LEU A 65 7.92 10.22 11.60
N ASP A 66 7.56 9.49 12.66
CA ASP A 66 7.05 8.12 12.53
C ASP A 66 5.70 8.07 11.81
N SER A 67 4.77 8.97 12.17
CA SER A 67 3.51 9.12 11.44
C SER A 67 3.69 9.49 9.97
N ARG A 68 4.75 10.24 9.63
CA ARG A 68 5.12 10.54 8.23
C ARG A 68 5.64 9.29 7.50
N ALA A 69 6.51 8.53 8.14
CA ALA A 69 7.03 7.29 7.57
C ALA A 69 5.88 6.31 7.28
N LEU A 70 4.98 6.11 8.25
CA LEU A 70 3.81 5.25 8.09
C LEU A 70 2.88 5.66 6.94
N ARG A 71 2.66 6.97 6.76
CA ARG A 71 1.84 7.46 5.64
C ARG A 71 2.50 7.19 4.29
N ILE A 72 3.80 7.41 4.17
CA ILE A 72 4.55 7.14 2.93
C ILE A 72 4.53 5.65 2.63
N ASP A 73 4.75 4.81 3.64
CA ASP A 73 4.73 3.36 3.50
C ASP A 73 3.34 2.85 3.09
N LEU A 74 2.26 3.38 3.69
CA LEU A 74 0.90 3.03 3.31
C LEU A 74 0.59 3.45 1.87
N LEU A 75 0.94 4.69 1.47
CA LEU A 75 0.74 5.15 0.10
C LEU A 75 1.52 4.30 -0.91
N ASN A 76 2.74 3.89 -0.55
CA ASN A 76 3.55 3.03 -1.39
C ASN A 76 2.96 1.63 -1.50
N ALA A 77 2.45 1.08 -0.40
CA ALA A 77 1.77 -0.22 -0.38
C ALA A 77 0.49 -0.20 -1.25
N VAL A 78 -0.35 0.84 -1.11
CA VAL A 78 -1.56 1.02 -1.94
C VAL A 78 -1.20 1.18 -3.42
N LYS A 79 -0.15 1.93 -3.73
CA LYS A 79 0.34 2.09 -5.10
C LYS A 79 0.73 0.74 -5.73
N GLU A 80 1.45 -0.08 -4.97
CA GLU A 80 1.88 -1.40 -5.46
C GLU A 80 0.69 -2.35 -5.63
N ASP A 81 -0.27 -2.33 -4.70
CA ASP A 81 -1.51 -3.11 -4.81
C ASP A 81 -2.33 -2.73 -6.05
N VAL A 82 -2.51 -1.43 -6.31
CA VAL A 82 -3.18 -0.96 -7.53
C VAL A 82 -2.46 -1.41 -8.80
N ARG A 83 -1.12 -1.39 -8.79
CA ARG A 83 -0.29 -1.83 -9.91
C ARG A 83 -0.43 -3.34 -10.14
N ASP A 84 -0.40 -4.14 -9.07
CA ASP A 84 -0.56 -5.59 -9.15
C ASP A 84 -1.97 -5.98 -9.66
N HIS A 85 -2.99 -5.27 -9.18
CA HIS A 85 -4.36 -5.44 -9.66
C HIS A 85 -4.47 -5.11 -11.16
N HIS A 86 -3.92 -3.97 -11.60
CA HIS A 86 -3.87 -3.59 -13.02
C HIS A 86 -3.18 -4.66 -13.87
N GLN A 87 -2.01 -5.14 -13.45
CA GLN A 87 -1.26 -6.18 -14.18
C GLN A 87 -2.07 -7.47 -14.30
N THR A 88 -2.78 -7.85 -13.24
CA THR A 88 -3.66 -9.03 -13.25
C THR A 88 -4.81 -8.88 -14.25
N TYR A 89 -5.49 -7.73 -14.28
CA TYR A 89 -6.57 -7.49 -15.25
C TYR A 89 -6.06 -7.35 -16.69
N ALA A 90 -4.95 -6.65 -16.89
CA ALA A 90 -4.32 -6.53 -18.21
C ALA A 90 -3.98 -7.92 -18.78
N GLY A 91 -3.39 -8.80 -17.96
CA GLY A 91 -3.12 -10.18 -18.36
C GLY A 91 -4.38 -10.97 -18.72
N ARG A 92 -5.48 -10.81 -17.96
CA ARG A 92 -6.77 -11.44 -18.29
C ARG A 92 -7.41 -10.90 -19.57
N ILE A 93 -7.30 -9.59 -19.81
CA ILE A 93 -7.82 -8.96 -21.03
C ILE A 93 -7.04 -9.47 -22.24
N ASP A 94 -5.72 -9.61 -22.14
CA ASP A 94 -4.87 -10.08 -23.24
C ASP A 94 -5.17 -11.55 -23.59
N THR A 95 -5.38 -12.43 -22.59
CA THR A 95 -5.79 -13.82 -22.87
C THR A 95 -7.18 -13.91 -23.48
N LEU A 96 -8.13 -13.09 -23.03
CA LEU A 96 -9.46 -13.00 -23.64
C LEU A 96 -9.40 -12.49 -25.07
N LEU A 97 -8.58 -11.47 -25.35
CA LEU A 97 -8.39 -10.94 -26.69
C LEU A 97 -7.79 -12.01 -27.61
N LEU A 98 -6.80 -12.77 -27.14
CA LEU A 98 -6.22 -13.90 -27.87
C LEU A 98 -7.26 -14.98 -28.18
N VAL A 99 -8.11 -15.37 -27.21
CA VAL A 99 -9.17 -16.36 -27.45
C VAL A 99 -10.15 -15.86 -28.52
N HIS A 100 -10.55 -14.59 -28.47
CA HIS A 100 -11.45 -14.02 -29.46
C HIS A 100 -10.82 -13.92 -30.84
N THR A 101 -9.51 -13.63 -30.95
CA THR A 101 -8.83 -13.59 -32.26
C THR A 101 -8.71 -14.98 -32.86
N LEU A 102 -8.46 -16.02 -32.05
CA LEU A 102 -8.51 -17.41 -32.50
C LEU A 102 -9.92 -17.82 -32.94
N LEU A 103 -10.96 -17.47 -32.18
CA LEU A 103 -12.36 -17.73 -32.57
C LEU A 103 -12.70 -17.04 -33.90
N LEU A 104 -12.28 -15.79 -34.07
CA LEU A 104 -12.48 -15.06 -35.33
C LEU A 104 -11.73 -15.73 -36.50
N THR A 105 -10.50 -16.19 -36.27
CA THR A 105 -9.69 -16.88 -37.29
C THR A 105 -10.32 -18.21 -37.67
N PHE A 106 -10.81 -18.96 -36.69
CA PHE A 106 -11.57 -20.18 -36.89
C PHE A 106 -12.85 -19.91 -37.69
N ALA A 107 -13.61 -18.88 -37.35
CA ALA A 107 -14.80 -18.47 -38.09
C ALA A 107 -14.49 -18.14 -39.55
N LEU A 108 -13.42 -17.40 -39.82
CA LEU A 108 -12.97 -17.10 -41.18
C LEU A 108 -12.56 -18.38 -41.94
N ALA A 109 -11.88 -19.31 -41.29
CA ALA A 109 -11.55 -20.60 -41.89
C ALA A 109 -12.81 -21.40 -42.23
N THR A 110 -13.81 -21.44 -41.33
CA THR A 110 -15.09 -22.12 -41.62
C THR A 110 -15.82 -21.51 -42.82
N LEU A 111 -15.67 -20.20 -43.04
CA LEU A 111 -16.25 -19.50 -44.19
C LEU A 111 -15.49 -19.82 -45.49
N GLN A 112 -14.18 -20.04 -45.43
CA GLN A 112 -13.40 -20.48 -46.60
C GLN A 112 -13.81 -21.88 -47.07
N TYR A 113 -14.12 -22.79 -46.14
CA TYR A 113 -14.56 -24.14 -46.46
C TYR A 113 -16.07 -24.25 -46.71
N SER A 114 -16.83 -23.16 -46.59
CA SER A 114 -18.28 -23.22 -46.71
C SER A 114 -18.82 -23.16 -48.14
N ASP A 115 -17.95 -23.07 -49.15
CA ASP A 115 -18.35 -23.00 -50.56
C ASP A 115 -19.26 -24.19 -50.97
N GLN A 116 -19.06 -25.36 -50.36
CA GLN A 116 -19.88 -26.55 -50.59
C GLN A 116 -21.31 -26.46 -50.04
N PHE A 117 -21.62 -25.48 -49.18
CA PHE A 117 -22.94 -25.26 -48.59
C PHE A 117 -23.70 -24.09 -49.24
N VAL A 118 -23.10 -23.44 -50.24
CA VAL A 118 -23.76 -22.39 -51.01
C VAL A 118 -24.44 -23.06 -52.20
N PRO A 119 -25.78 -23.00 -52.31
CA PRO A 119 -26.50 -23.69 -53.35
C PRO A 119 -26.05 -23.19 -54.73
N SER A 120 -25.46 -24.10 -55.50
CA SER A 120 -25.09 -23.81 -56.89
C SER A 120 -26.36 -23.64 -57.72
N SER A 121 -26.41 -22.59 -58.54
CA SER A 121 -27.59 -22.24 -59.36
C SER A 121 -27.96 -23.30 -60.42
N HIS A 122 -27.15 -24.35 -60.59
CA HIS A 122 -27.26 -25.35 -61.64
C HIS A 122 -27.79 -26.73 -61.19
N CYS A 123 -28.18 -26.91 -59.93
CA CYS A 123 -28.67 -28.18 -59.42
C CYS A 123 -30.21 -28.20 -59.28
N SER A 124 -30.89 -29.06 -60.04
CA SER A 124 -32.36 -29.18 -60.01
C SER A 124 -32.90 -29.90 -58.76
N ASP A 125 -32.13 -30.85 -58.22
CA ASP A 125 -32.56 -31.78 -57.15
C ASP A 125 -31.76 -31.64 -55.84
N CYS A 126 -31.13 -30.49 -55.59
CA CYS A 126 -30.35 -30.28 -54.36
C CYS A 126 -31.25 -30.02 -53.14
N GLU A 127 -30.93 -30.65 -52.00
CA GLU A 127 -31.69 -30.54 -50.75
C GLU A 127 -31.80 -29.09 -50.22
N GLU A 128 -30.85 -28.23 -50.57
CA GLU A 128 -30.86 -26.81 -50.20
C GLU A 128 -32.06 -26.05 -50.76
N ARG A 129 -32.57 -26.47 -51.94
CA ARG A 129 -33.79 -25.91 -52.52
C ARG A 129 -35.05 -26.36 -51.77
N MET A 130 -35.00 -27.55 -51.17
CA MET A 130 -36.09 -28.12 -50.38
C MET A 130 -36.21 -27.47 -49.00
N HIS A 131 -35.10 -26.94 -48.45
CA HIS A 131 -35.05 -26.36 -47.11
C HIS A 131 -34.37 -24.98 -47.05
N PRO A 132 -34.99 -23.91 -47.61
CA PRO A 132 -34.39 -22.57 -47.65
C PRO A 132 -34.18 -21.94 -46.26
N TRP A 133 -34.93 -22.37 -45.26
CA TRP A 133 -34.78 -21.90 -43.87
C TRP A 133 -33.41 -22.27 -43.28
N LEU A 134 -32.83 -23.39 -43.71
CA LEU A 134 -31.54 -23.88 -43.22
C LEU A 134 -30.39 -22.99 -43.69
N VAL A 135 -30.45 -22.52 -44.93
CA VAL A 135 -29.50 -21.53 -45.49
C VAL A 135 -29.61 -20.21 -44.72
N ILE A 136 -30.83 -19.74 -44.46
CA ILE A 136 -31.05 -18.49 -43.70
C ILE A 136 -30.47 -18.62 -42.28
N ALA A 137 -30.77 -19.71 -41.57
CA ALA A 137 -30.26 -19.96 -40.23
C ALA A 137 -28.72 -20.07 -40.20
N TRP A 138 -28.13 -20.70 -41.23
CA TRP A 138 -26.69 -20.79 -41.41
C TRP A 138 -26.04 -19.42 -41.63
N VAL A 139 -26.58 -18.59 -42.53
CA VAL A 139 -26.09 -17.22 -42.78
C VAL A 139 -26.15 -16.37 -41.51
N TYR A 140 -27.25 -16.44 -40.75
CA TYR A 140 -27.35 -15.73 -39.47
C TYR A 140 -26.34 -16.24 -38.43
N SER A 141 -26.14 -17.56 -38.36
CA SER A 141 -25.16 -18.16 -37.43
C SER A 141 -23.73 -17.71 -37.77
N VAL A 142 -23.33 -17.78 -39.04
CA VAL A 142 -22.02 -17.30 -39.49
C VAL A 142 -21.84 -15.81 -39.24
N SER A 143 -22.87 -15.00 -39.52
CA SER A 143 -22.86 -13.57 -39.25
C SER A 143 -22.71 -13.28 -37.75
N ALA A 144 -23.42 -13.99 -36.88
CA ALA A 144 -23.31 -13.85 -35.44
C ALA A 144 -21.91 -14.24 -34.93
N ILE A 145 -21.35 -15.34 -35.43
CA ILE A 145 -20.00 -15.81 -35.07
C ILE A 145 -18.91 -14.83 -35.54
N LEU A 146 -19.14 -14.03 -36.58
CA LEU A 146 -18.20 -12.98 -37.01
C LEU A 146 -18.37 -11.67 -36.21
N ILE A 147 -19.61 -11.22 -36.04
CA ILE A 147 -19.91 -9.92 -35.43
C ILE A 147 -19.65 -9.93 -33.93
N LEU A 148 -20.04 -11.00 -33.22
CA LEU A 148 -19.88 -11.09 -31.76
C LEU A 148 -18.41 -10.98 -31.30
N PRO A 149 -17.45 -11.77 -31.82
CA PRO A 149 -16.06 -11.65 -31.38
C PRO A 149 -15.42 -10.34 -31.84
N PHE A 150 -15.82 -9.79 -32.98
CA PHE A 150 -15.37 -8.47 -33.41
C PHE A 150 -15.80 -7.38 -32.41
N TRP A 151 -17.08 -7.36 -32.04
CA TRP A 151 -17.60 -6.40 -31.07
C TRP A 151 -16.99 -6.60 -29.68
N SER A 152 -16.79 -7.86 -29.28
CA SER A 152 -16.09 -8.22 -28.05
C SER A 152 -14.67 -7.66 -28.02
N MET A 153 -13.90 -7.80 -29.12
CA MET A 153 -12.56 -7.20 -29.22
C MET A 153 -12.58 -5.68 -29.07
N VAL A 154 -13.50 -4.98 -29.73
CA VAL A 154 -13.62 -3.52 -29.62
C VAL A 154 -13.90 -3.11 -28.17
N MET A 155 -14.82 -3.79 -27.49
CA MET A 155 -15.14 -3.54 -26.09
C MET A 155 -13.97 -3.87 -25.16
N LEU A 156 -13.21 -4.93 -25.42
CA LEU A 156 -11.99 -5.29 -24.66
C LEU A 156 -10.89 -4.25 -24.82
N ILE A 157 -10.68 -3.74 -26.04
CA ILE A 157 -9.71 -2.66 -26.29
C ILE A 157 -10.15 -1.38 -25.59
N TRP A 158 -11.44 -1.03 -25.66
CA TRP A 158 -11.98 0.14 -24.96
C TRP A 158 -11.78 0.04 -23.45
N SER A 159 -12.10 -1.12 -22.86
CA SER A 159 -11.94 -1.34 -21.42
C SER A 159 -10.46 -1.33 -21.01
N LYS A 160 -9.53 -1.83 -21.84
CA LYS A 160 -8.08 -1.68 -21.62
C LYS A 160 -7.66 -0.21 -21.59
N LEU A 161 -8.07 0.59 -22.58
CA LEU A 161 -7.78 2.02 -22.62
C LEU A 161 -8.37 2.79 -21.43
N GLN A 162 -9.57 2.41 -20.99
CA GLN A 162 -10.20 3.02 -19.82
C GLN A 162 -9.48 2.65 -18.53
N LEU A 163 -8.99 1.41 -18.41
CA LEU A 163 -8.20 0.95 -17.28
C LEU A 163 -6.86 1.70 -17.21
N ASP A 164 -6.19 1.92 -18.34
CA ASP A 164 -4.93 2.67 -18.40
C ASP A 164 -5.13 4.14 -18.00
N ARG A 165 -6.17 4.80 -18.52
CA ARG A 165 -6.53 6.17 -18.10
C ARG A 165 -6.86 6.26 -16.62
N TRP A 166 -7.57 5.26 -16.10
CA TRP A 166 -7.89 5.19 -14.67
C TRP A 166 -6.63 5.06 -13.82
N LEU A 167 -5.69 4.22 -14.23
CA LEU A 167 -4.41 4.04 -13.53
C LEU A 167 -3.58 5.33 -13.53
N GLU A 168 -3.47 6.01 -14.68
CA GLU A 168 -2.78 7.31 -14.77
C GLU A 168 -3.41 8.35 -13.84
N THR A 169 -4.74 8.42 -13.81
CA THR A 169 -5.48 9.35 -12.96
C THR A 169 -5.27 9.05 -11.47
N SER A 170 -5.33 7.76 -11.10
CA SER A 170 -5.14 7.32 -9.72
C SER A 170 -3.70 7.56 -9.23
N LEU A 171 -2.69 7.23 -10.04
CA LEU A 171 -1.29 7.51 -9.73
C LEU A 171 -1.00 9.02 -9.67
N GLY A 172 -1.61 9.79 -10.56
CA GLY A 172 -1.52 11.26 -10.55
C GLY A 172 -2.06 11.84 -9.25
N ARG A 173 -3.25 11.41 -8.82
CA ARG A 173 -3.85 11.82 -7.55
C ARG A 173 -2.99 11.42 -6.35
N LEU A 174 -2.51 10.18 -6.31
CA LEU A 174 -1.64 9.70 -5.23
C LEU A 174 -0.35 10.52 -5.12
N ASN A 175 0.26 10.86 -6.26
CA ASN A 175 1.49 11.67 -6.28
C ASN A 175 1.22 13.12 -5.84
N LEU A 176 0.06 13.69 -6.20
CA LEU A 176 -0.36 14.99 -5.72
C LEU A 176 -0.62 14.99 -4.20
N GLU A 177 -1.30 13.96 -3.67
CA GLU A 177 -1.53 13.80 -2.24
C GLU A 177 -0.23 13.58 -1.46
N LEU A 178 0.71 12.82 -2.03
CA LEU A 178 2.04 12.63 -1.45
C LEU A 178 2.79 13.97 -1.38
N ARG A 179 2.87 14.71 -2.49
CA ARG A 179 3.49 16.04 -2.52
C ARG A 179 2.80 17.03 -1.59
N GLY A 180 1.47 17.01 -1.57
CA GLY A 180 0.65 17.81 -0.67
C GLY A 180 0.97 17.49 0.79
N SER A 181 1.00 16.21 1.16
CA SER A 181 1.33 15.75 2.52
C SER A 181 2.77 16.09 2.93
N LEU A 182 3.70 16.12 1.98
CA LEU A 182 5.08 16.55 2.20
C LEU A 182 5.18 18.07 2.42
N SER A 183 4.34 18.87 1.74
CA SER A 183 4.31 20.34 1.89
C SER A 183 3.47 20.84 3.07
N ALA A 184 2.39 20.15 3.43
CA ALA A 184 1.36 20.62 4.36
C ALA A 184 1.67 20.35 5.83
N MET A 185 2.93 20.07 6.18
CA MET A 185 3.32 19.87 7.59
C MET A 185 4.21 21.01 8.14
N PRO A 186 3.74 22.28 8.14
CA PRO A 186 4.44 23.37 8.82
C PRO A 186 4.30 23.32 10.37
N GLY A 187 3.59 22.33 10.92
CA GLY A 187 3.17 22.29 12.33
C GLY A 187 4.12 21.66 13.35
N CYS A 188 5.29 21.16 12.93
CA CYS A 188 6.42 20.99 13.87
C CYS A 188 7.23 22.29 13.98
N SER A 189 6.63 23.44 13.62
CA SER A 189 7.09 24.74 14.06
C SER A 189 7.25 24.69 15.57
N GLU A 190 8.51 24.75 15.99
CA GLU A 190 9.03 24.93 17.33
C GLU A 190 7.99 25.62 18.22
N PRO A 191 7.63 25.09 19.40
CA PRO A 191 6.94 25.89 20.38
C PRO A 191 7.85 27.10 20.60
N SER A 192 7.43 28.25 20.08
CA SER A 192 8.05 29.53 20.34
C SER A 192 7.70 29.83 21.79
N ASP A 193 8.36 29.09 22.69
CA ASP A 193 8.51 29.45 24.08
C ASP A 193 9.38 30.70 24.04
N ALA A 194 8.71 31.83 23.80
CA ALA A 194 9.05 33.08 24.42
C ALA A 194 9.14 32.79 25.93
N LEU A 195 10.31 32.34 26.36
CA LEU A 195 10.67 32.26 27.76
C LEU A 195 10.53 33.70 28.27
N PRO A 196 9.60 34.02 29.19
CA PRO A 196 9.61 35.32 29.81
C PRO A 196 10.96 35.46 30.54
N PRO A 197 11.66 36.61 30.39
CA PRO A 197 12.89 36.85 31.15
C PRO A 197 12.52 36.83 32.64
N GLY A 198 13.07 35.84 33.36
CA GLY A 198 13.01 35.71 34.81
C GLY A 198 14.41 35.84 35.39
#